data_AF-A0A319CBR8-F1
#
_entry.id   AF-A0A319CBR8-F1
#
_cell.length_a   1.000
_cell.length_b   1.000
_cell.length_c   1.000
_cell.angle_alpha   90.00
_cell.angle_beta   90.00
_cell.angle_gamma   90.00
#
_symmetry.space_group_name_H-M   'P 1'
#
loop_
_entity.id
_entity.type
_entity.pdbx_description
1 polymer ?
#
loop_
_entity_poly.entity_id
_entity_poly.type
_entity_poly.pdbx_seq_one_letter_code
_entity_poly.pdbx_strand_id
1 'polypeptide(L)' 'MRILCLHGYGTNPASMNQQLAGLRKHAPPDWEFVFLRGPTECHPAVGQSLHLHIS' A
#
# COMPACT_ATOMS: atom_id res chain seq x y z
N MET A 1 -1.19 17.81 -5.24
CA MET A 1 -1.94 16.91 -6.17
C MET A 1 -2.59 15.77 -5.41
N ARG A 2 -3.57 15.06 -6.00
CA ARG A 2 -4.19 13.87 -5.38
C ARG A 2 -3.87 12.61 -6.17
N ILE A 3 -3.26 11.64 -5.52
CA ILE A 3 -2.81 10.37 -6.12
C ILE A 3 -3.58 9.22 -5.48
N LEU A 4 -4.41 8.55 -6.28
CA LEU A 4 -5.08 7.32 -5.87
C LEU A 4 -4.12 6.13 -6.03
N CYS A 5 -3.87 5.41 -4.94
CA CYS A 5 -2.95 4.29 -4.86
C CYS A 5 -3.74 2.97 -4.72
N LEU A 6 -3.73 2.18 -5.79
CA LEU A 6 -4.39 0.86 -5.86
C LEU A 6 -3.34 -0.25 -5.76
N HIS A 7 -3.51 -1.14 -4.78
CA HIS A 7 -2.58 -2.21 -4.52
C HIS A 7 -2.76 -3.39 -5.49
N GLY A 8 -1.70 -4.19 -5.67
CA GLY A 8 -1.75 -5.39 -6.50
C GLY A 8 -2.51 -6.55 -5.85
N TYR A 9 -2.76 -7.61 -6.63
CA TYR A 9 -3.37 -8.86 -6.16
C TYR A 9 -2.62 -9.44 -4.95
N GLY A 10 -3.36 -9.92 -3.94
CA GLY A 10 -2.76 -10.55 -2.76
C GLY A 10 -1.93 -9.62 -1.89
N THR A 11 -2.09 -8.29 -2.04
CA THR A 11 -1.42 -7.27 -1.22
C THR A 11 -2.45 -6.37 -0.54
N ASN A 12 -1.99 -5.36 0.21
CA ASN A 12 -2.86 -4.46 0.94
C ASN A 12 -2.33 -3.01 0.92
N PRO A 13 -3.13 -2.02 1.38
CA PRO A 13 -2.70 -0.61 1.42
C PRO A 13 -1.37 -0.37 2.15
N ALA A 14 -1.10 -1.09 3.24
CA ALA A 14 0.13 -0.91 4.02
C ALA A 14 1.37 -1.36 3.23
N SER A 15 1.28 -2.48 2.52
CA SER A 15 2.35 -2.96 1.63
C SER A 15 2.68 -1.94 0.55
N MET A 16 1.66 -1.39 -0.12
CA MET A 16 1.86 -0.37 -1.16
C MET A 16 2.41 0.94 -0.58
N ASN A 17 1.94 1.34 0.60
CA ASN A 17 2.44 2.51 1.30
C ASN A 17 3.94 2.41 1.61
N GLN A 18 4.40 1.22 2.04
CA GLN A 18 5.82 0.95 2.28
C GLN A 18 6.62 0.95 0.97
N GLN A 19 6.11 0.32 -0.09
CA GLN A 19 6.76 0.30 -1.40
C GLN A 19 6.92 1.70 -2.01
N LEU A 20 5.95 2.60 -1.76
CA LEU A 20 5.99 3.99 -2.21
C LEU A 20 6.71 4.95 -1.27
N ALA A 21 7.30 4.48 -0.16
CA ALA A 21 7.97 5.36 0.81
C ALA A 21 9.05 6.24 0.17
N GLY A 22 9.84 5.69 -0.75
CA GLY A 22 10.86 6.44 -1.49
C GLY A 22 10.28 7.54 -2.39
N LEU A 23 9.18 7.24 -3.10
CA LEU A 23 8.48 8.22 -3.93
C LEU A 23 7.90 9.35 -3.07
N ARG A 24 7.20 8.99 -1.99
CA ARG A 24 6.57 9.95 -1.07
C ARG A 24 7.58 10.87 -0.40
N LYS A 25 8.79 10.36 -0.10
CA LYS A 25 9.89 11.15 0.46
C LYS A 25 10.35 12.28 -0.47
N HIS A 26 10.25 12.11 -1.78
CA HIS A 26 10.71 13.09 -2.78
C HIS A 26 9.58 13.84 -3.46
N ALA A 27 8.32 13.50 -3.16
CA ALA A 27 7.16 14.20 -3.68
C ALA A 27 6.99 15.58 -3.00
N PRO A 28 6.38 16.56 -3.68
CA PRO A 28 6.01 17.83 -3.05
C PRO A 28 5.11 17.60 -1.82
N PRO A 29 5.27 18.38 -0.74
CA PRO A 29 4.57 18.16 0.53
C PRO A 29 3.05 18.39 0.46
N ASP A 30 2.58 19.09 -0.57
CA ASP A 30 1.15 19.33 -0.85
C ASP A 30 0.49 18.18 -1.64
N TRP A 31 1.23 17.10 -1.92
CA TRP A 31 0.67 15.91 -2.55
C TRP A 31 0.04 14.98 -1.52
N GLU A 32 -1.19 14.57 -1.81
CA GLU A 32 -1.96 13.65 -1.01
C GLU A 32 -1.98 12.27 -1.70
N PHE A 33 -1.53 11.25 -0.98
CA PHE A 33 -1.55 9.86 -1.43
C PHE A 33 -2.68 9.13 -0.71
N VAL A 34 -3.70 8.71 -1.46
CA VAL A 34 -4.89 8.02 -0.93
C VAL A 34 -4.77 6.53 -1.24
N PHE A 35 -4.63 5.70 -0.21
CA PHE A 35 -4.54 4.25 -0.35
C PHE A 35 -5.87 3.60 -0.03
N LEU A 36 -6.39 2.77 -0.94
CA LEU A 36 -7.66 2.07 -0.76
C LEU A 36 -7.45 0.56 -0.67
N ARG A 37 -8.23 -0.10 0.20
CA ARG A 37 -8.34 -1.55 0.28
C ARG A 37 -9.40 -2.02 -0.73
N GLY A 38 -9.04 -2.99 -1.57
CA GLY A 38 -10.00 -3.67 -2.44
C GLY A 38 -11.06 -4.43 -1.62
N PRO A 39 -12.29 -4.60 -2.14
CA PRO A 39 -13.39 -5.20 -1.40
C PRO A 39 -13.27 -6.74 -1.23
N THR A 40 -12.35 -7.37 -1.96
CA THR A 40 -12.19 -8.82 -2.01
C THR A 40 -10.87 -9.23 -1.38
N GLU A 41 -10.95 -10.08 -0.35
CA GLU A 41 -9.78 -10.73 0.22
C GLU A 41 -9.21 -11.76 -0.76
N CYS A 42 -7.90 -11.77 -0.93
CA CYS A 42 -7.18 -12.62 -1.87
C CYS A 42 -6.13 -13.45 -1.13
N HIS A 43 -5.68 -14.54 -1.75
CA HIS A 43 -4.49 -15.23 -1.24
C HIS A 43 -3.28 -14.28 -1.22
N PRO A 44 -2.45 -14.31 -0.16
CA PRO A 44 -1.27 -13.46 -0.07
C PRO A 44 -0.36 -13.62 -1.30
N ALA A 45 0.16 -12.51 -1.81
CA ALA A 45 1.14 -12.54 -2.88
C ALA A 45 2.42 -13.23 -2.40
N VAL A 46 3.07 -13.96 -3.32
CA VAL A 46 4.34 -14.65 -3.05
C VAL A 46 5.37 -13.63 -2.53
N GLY A 47 5.97 -13.91 -1.37
CA GLY A 47 6.93 -13.01 -0.72
C GLY A 47 6.33 -12.01 0.28
N GLN A 48 5.02 -12.00 0.49
CA GLN A 48 4.44 -11.38 1.69
C GLN A 48 4.63 -12.31 2.88
N SER A 49 5.68 -12.07 3.68
CA SER A 49 5.75 -12.68 5.01
C SER A 49 4.49 -12.32 5.78
N LEU A 50 3.81 -13.32 6.35
CA LEU A 50 2.72 -13.14 7.32
C LEU A 50 3.26 -12.35 8.51
N HIS A 51 3.25 -11.02 8.43
CA HIS A 51 3.43 -10.19 9.62
C HIS A 51 2.09 -10.27 10.37
N LEU A 52 1.94 -11.34 11.14
CA LEU A 52 0.92 -11.46 12.17
C LEU A 52 1.10 -10.27 13.11
N HIS A 53 0.30 -9.24 12.91
CA HIS A 53 0.12 -8.18 13.88
C HIS A 53 -0.63 -8.81 15.04
N ILE A 54 0.11 -9.35 16.01
CA ILE A 54 -0.45 -9.72 17.31
C ILE A 54 -0.79 -8.40 17.99
N SER A 55 -2.09 -8.16 18.14
CA SER A 55 -2.68 -7.04 18.86
C SER A 55 -2.22 -6.98 20.32
#